data_AF-A0A7C6JZU7-F1
#
_entry.id   AF-A0A7C6JZU7-F1
#
_cell.length_a   1.000
_cell.length_b   1.000
_cell.length_c   1.000
_cell.angle_alpha   90.00
_cell.angle_beta   90.00
_cell.angle_gamma   90.00
#
_symmetry.space_group_name_H-M   'P 1'
#
loop_
_entity.id
_entity.type
_entity.pdbx_description
1 polymer ?
#
loop_
_entity_poly.entity_id
_entity_poly.type
_entity_poly.pdbx_seq_one_letter_code
_entity_poly.pdbx_strand_id
1 'polypeptide(L)'
;MLTIGMDYAFILNAVVLAFLSQNLVLLIIIGAILLLLIYIIHRVRLRNSRERKIIRPVTEMLGNVPERIRELNKEIEPFGFAYEPNQDIFYSLMYPWQRKLGYCRLYDEACAAMSMIIDCEPITFEYAGKKWLIEFWKGQYGMNTGAEVGIYNTTGPNLNIPGIFNGTFYFCVKDEECIDMSFIFRKKGNLLFTRSGHHWWLTGFKLGEYSKPSELSMDIELMLYDKKMASIFGNALKEAGYQPDEYKVQGRRVLIRFDKPHTKQPLTRTALTDYLMMRNNADLCDSYNTLTAAYIDTPDKLELLKLMDPGMYGRIIALGKPKEVFEAYNTIKGYLDLSKDSERE
;
A
#
# COMPACT_ATOMS: atom_id res chain seq x y z
N MET A 1 42.34 20.99 34.09
CA MET A 1 40.87 21.20 34.13
C MET A 1 40.16 19.86 33.90
N LEU A 2 40.37 18.87 34.80
CA LEU A 2 39.89 17.48 34.58
C LEU A 2 39.43 16.76 35.87
N THR A 3 39.34 17.47 37.00
CA THR A 3 39.00 16.87 38.31
C THR A 3 37.62 17.22 38.83
N ILE A 4 36.85 18.10 38.17
CA ILE A 4 35.54 18.56 38.68
C ILE A 4 34.37 17.70 38.18
N GLY A 5 34.52 16.97 37.06
CA GLY A 5 33.46 16.14 36.47
C GLY A 5 33.28 14.76 37.13
N MET A 6 34.33 14.20 37.72
CA MET A 6 34.28 12.87 38.36
C MET A 6 33.53 12.89 39.71
N ASP A 7 33.64 13.98 40.47
CA ASP A 7 32.97 14.11 41.77
C ASP A 7 31.45 14.26 41.64
N TYR A 8 30.95 14.96 40.61
CA TYR A 8 29.51 15.12 40.39
C TYR A 8 28.81 13.80 40.03
N ALA A 9 29.41 12.99 39.15
CA ALA A 9 28.86 11.69 38.79
C ALA A 9 28.89 10.71 39.97
N PHE A 10 29.94 10.75 40.80
CA PHE A 10 30.04 9.93 42.00
C PHE A 10 28.99 10.33 43.05
N ILE A 11 28.82 11.63 43.30
CA ILE A 11 27.81 12.14 44.23
C ILE A 11 26.40 11.83 43.72
N LEU A 12 26.12 12.00 42.43
CA LEU A 12 24.83 11.68 41.84
C LEU A 12 24.51 10.18 41.99
N ASN A 13 25.48 9.30 41.68
CA ASN A 13 25.33 7.86 41.86
C ASN A 13 25.11 7.48 43.32
N ALA A 14 25.83 8.10 44.26
CA ALA A 14 25.68 7.85 45.69
C ALA A 14 24.31 8.30 46.21
N VAL A 15 23.80 9.45 45.75
CA VAL A 15 22.45 9.95 46.08
C VAL A 15 21.38 9.04 45.50
N VAL A 16 21.54 8.57 44.26
CA VAL A 16 20.64 7.62 43.63
C VAL A 16 20.65 6.27 44.36
N LEU A 17 21.82 5.75 44.73
CA LEU A 17 21.96 4.51 45.51
C LEU A 17 21.33 4.64 46.91
N ALA A 18 21.53 5.77 47.59
CA ALA A 18 20.90 6.06 48.86
C ALA A 18 19.37 6.11 48.72
N PHE A 19 18.86 6.80 47.70
CA PHE A 19 17.42 6.87 47.41
C PHE A 19 16.82 5.50 47.06
N LEU A 20 17.50 4.69 46.25
CA LEU A 20 17.09 3.33 45.90
C LEU A 20 17.09 2.41 47.12
N SER A 21 18.09 2.52 48.01
CA SER A 21 18.20 1.70 49.21
C SER A 21 17.12 2.04 50.25
N GLN A 22 16.81 3.33 50.44
CA GLN A 22 15.78 3.78 51.39
C GLN A 22 14.36 3.48 50.89
N ASN A 23 14.16 3.44 49.57
CA ASN A 23 12.87 3.18 48.94
C ASN A 23 12.75 1.77 48.33
N LEU A 24 13.67 0.86 48.67
CA LEU A 24 13.74 -0.49 48.08
C LEU A 24 12.42 -1.25 48.23
N VAL A 25 11.81 -1.17 49.42
CA VAL A 25 10.53 -1.82 49.72
C VAL A 25 9.41 -1.24 48.85
N LEU A 26 9.37 0.09 48.68
CA LEU A 26 8.37 0.76 47.84
C LEU A 26 8.52 0.39 46.37
N LEU A 27 9.76 0.29 45.87
CA LEU A 27 10.06 -0.13 44.49
C LEU A 27 9.65 -1.58 44.23
N ILE A 28 9.86 -2.48 45.21
CA ILE A 28 9.39 -3.88 45.13
C ILE A 28 7.86 -3.93 45.06
N ILE A 29 7.17 -3.12 45.88
CA ILE A 29 5.70 -3.04 45.87
C ILE A 29 5.18 -2.53 44.51
N ILE A 30 5.78 -1.46 43.96
CA ILE A 30 5.41 -0.92 42.65
C ILE A 30 5.65 -1.96 41.55
N GLY A 31 6.80 -2.66 41.59
CA GLY A 31 7.11 -3.74 40.66
C GLY A 31 6.11 -4.90 40.74
N ALA A 32 5.71 -5.30 41.94
CA ALA A 32 4.72 -6.35 42.16
C ALA A 32 3.32 -5.93 41.65
N ILE A 33 2.93 -4.67 41.85
CA ILE A 33 1.67 -4.11 41.32
C ILE A 33 1.69 -4.10 39.80
N LEU A 34 2.79 -3.69 39.17
CA LEU A 34 2.94 -3.70 37.71
C LEU A 34 2.87 -5.13 37.15
N LEU A 35 3.53 -6.10 37.78
CA LEU A 35 3.46 -7.51 37.40
C LEU A 35 2.03 -8.08 37.56
N LEU A 36 1.33 -7.71 38.63
CA LEU A 36 -0.07 -8.09 38.85
C LEU A 36 -0.98 -7.47 37.78
N LEU A 37 -0.78 -6.20 37.42
CA LEU A 37 -1.51 -5.52 36.35
C LEU A 37 -1.28 -6.20 35.00
N ILE A 38 -0.02 -6.50 34.65
CA ILE A 38 0.32 -7.24 33.43
C ILE A 38 -0.34 -8.63 33.44
N TYR A 39 -0.30 -9.34 34.57
CA TYR A 39 -0.96 -10.63 34.72
C TYR A 39 -2.49 -10.54 34.58
N ILE A 40 -3.13 -9.55 35.19
CA ILE A 40 -4.58 -9.31 35.07
C ILE A 40 -4.93 -8.98 33.61
N ILE A 41 -4.20 -8.09 32.95
CA ILE A 41 -4.39 -7.76 31.53
C ILE A 41 -4.23 -9.00 30.66
N HIS A 42 -3.21 -9.82 30.92
CA HIS A 42 -2.98 -11.08 30.21
C HIS A 42 -4.13 -12.08 30.44
N ARG A 43 -4.62 -12.22 31.68
CA ARG A 43 -5.74 -13.10 32.03
C ARG A 43 -7.07 -12.61 31.43
N VAL A 44 -7.31 -11.31 31.39
CA VAL A 44 -8.48 -10.72 30.73
C VAL A 44 -8.40 -10.93 29.22
N ARG A 45 -7.24 -10.76 28.59
CA ARG A 45 -7.03 -11.11 27.17
C ARG A 45 -7.27 -12.59 26.90
N LEU A 46 -6.73 -13.49 27.73
CA LEU A 46 -6.96 -14.93 27.62
C LEU A 46 -8.44 -15.29 27.85
N ARG A 47 -9.12 -14.65 28.81
CA ARG A 47 -10.54 -14.89 29.07
C ARG A 47 -11.39 -14.39 27.91
N ASN A 48 -11.18 -13.17 27.42
CA ASN A 48 -11.89 -12.63 26.25
C ASN A 48 -11.59 -13.43 24.97
N SER A 49 -10.39 -14.02 24.84
CA SER A 49 -10.06 -14.94 23.74
C SER A 49 -10.82 -16.27 23.86
N ARG A 50 -11.06 -16.78 25.07
CA ARG A 50 -11.82 -18.01 25.35
C ARG A 50 -13.35 -17.80 25.35
N GLU A 51 -13.80 -16.62 25.76
CA GLU A 51 -15.20 -16.16 25.79
C GLU A 51 -15.59 -15.43 24.49
N ARG A 52 -14.88 -15.67 23.38
CA ARG A 52 -15.41 -15.31 22.07
C ARG A 52 -16.72 -16.07 21.90
N LYS A 53 -17.82 -15.39 22.21
CA LYS A 53 -19.16 -15.85 21.87
C LYS A 53 -19.09 -16.32 20.42
N ILE A 54 -19.62 -17.50 20.17
CA ILE A 54 -19.88 -17.96 18.81
C ILE A 54 -20.88 -16.94 18.26
N ILE A 55 -20.37 -15.93 17.56
CA ILE A 55 -21.21 -15.04 16.79
C ILE A 55 -21.60 -15.89 15.59
N ARG A 56 -22.90 -16.13 15.44
CA ARG A 56 -23.40 -16.96 14.33
C ARG A 56 -22.90 -16.36 13.01
N PRO A 57 -22.56 -17.19 12.02
CA PRO A 57 -22.27 -16.71 10.67
C PRO A 57 -23.38 -15.74 10.25
N VAL A 58 -23.01 -14.55 9.75
CA VAL A 58 -24.03 -13.55 9.37
C VAL A 58 -24.82 -14.01 8.13
N THR A 59 -24.30 -15.02 7.43
CA THR A 59 -25.04 -15.84 6.46
C THR A 59 -26.38 -16.37 6.99
N GLU A 60 -26.55 -16.56 8.31
CA GLU A 60 -27.84 -16.92 8.92
C GLU A 60 -28.75 -15.71 9.22
N MET A 61 -28.23 -14.47 9.22
CA MET A 61 -28.94 -13.26 9.68
C MET A 61 -29.31 -12.24 8.58
N LEU A 62 -28.54 -12.12 7.49
CA LEU A 62 -28.72 -11.03 6.49
C LEU A 62 -29.21 -11.46 5.09
N GLY A 63 -29.43 -12.75 4.83
CA GLY A 63 -29.96 -13.20 3.52
C GLY A 63 -28.91 -13.45 2.42
N ASN A 64 -29.35 -13.44 1.15
CA ASN A 64 -28.62 -13.99 -0.01
C ASN A 64 -27.28 -13.27 -0.31
N VAL A 65 -26.20 -14.03 -0.47
CA VAL A 65 -24.80 -13.59 -0.73
C VAL A 65 -24.66 -12.41 -1.73
N PRO A 66 -25.39 -12.36 -2.86
CA PRO A 66 -25.30 -11.26 -3.81
C PRO A 66 -25.69 -9.89 -3.26
N GLU A 67 -26.65 -9.82 -2.32
CA GLU A 67 -27.05 -8.51 -1.75
C GLU A 67 -25.95 -7.93 -0.87
N ARG A 68 -25.33 -8.75 -0.03
CA ARG A 68 -24.24 -8.32 0.85
C ARG A 68 -23.02 -7.83 0.08
N ILE A 69 -22.71 -8.49 -1.04
CA ILE A 69 -21.65 -8.05 -1.95
C ILE A 69 -22.01 -6.71 -2.60
N ARG A 70 -23.28 -6.51 -3.00
CA ARG A 70 -23.75 -5.23 -3.54
C ARG A 70 -23.63 -4.10 -2.51
N GLU A 71 -24.06 -4.35 -1.27
CA GLU A 71 -23.97 -3.37 -0.18
C GLU A 71 -22.52 -3.02 0.15
N LEU A 72 -21.64 -4.03 0.25
CA LEU A 72 -20.21 -3.81 0.43
C LEU A 72 -19.64 -2.96 -0.70
N ASN A 73 -19.94 -3.30 -1.96
CA ASN A 73 -19.48 -2.57 -3.13
C ASN A 73 -19.94 -1.12 -3.15
N LYS A 74 -21.18 -0.85 -2.72
CA LYS A 74 -21.71 0.52 -2.58
C LYS A 74 -20.95 1.34 -1.54
N GLU A 75 -20.47 0.71 -0.47
CA GLU A 75 -19.70 1.40 0.58
C GLU A 75 -18.26 1.71 0.16
N ILE A 76 -17.63 0.85 -0.65
CA ILE A 76 -16.24 1.02 -1.09
C ILE A 76 -16.09 1.81 -2.39
N GLU A 77 -17.15 1.90 -3.20
CA GLU A 77 -17.17 2.68 -4.46
C GLU A 77 -16.68 4.14 -4.30
N PRO A 78 -17.07 4.90 -3.25
CA PRO A 78 -16.56 6.26 -3.03
C PRO A 78 -15.04 6.35 -2.85
N PHE A 79 -14.39 5.25 -2.46
CA PHE A 79 -12.93 5.15 -2.35
C PHE A 79 -12.28 4.76 -3.68
N GLY A 80 -13.06 4.46 -4.72
CA GLY A 80 -12.59 4.12 -6.06
C GLY A 80 -12.36 2.63 -6.30
N PHE A 81 -12.94 1.77 -5.45
CA PHE A 81 -12.70 0.33 -5.47
C PHE A 81 -13.99 -0.48 -5.48
N ALA A 82 -13.86 -1.77 -5.79
CA ALA A 82 -14.88 -2.80 -5.68
C ALA A 82 -14.26 -4.10 -5.12
N TYR A 83 -15.10 -5.00 -4.63
CA TYR A 83 -14.78 -6.30 -4.07
C TYR A 83 -15.30 -7.40 -4.99
N GLU A 84 -14.45 -8.40 -5.24
CA GLU A 84 -14.71 -9.55 -6.08
C GLU A 84 -14.66 -10.83 -5.21
N PRO A 85 -15.77 -11.57 -5.06
CA PRO A 85 -15.88 -12.68 -4.12
C PRO A 85 -15.13 -13.95 -4.55
N ASN A 86 -14.92 -14.22 -5.84
CA ASN A 86 -14.37 -15.49 -6.30
C ASN A 86 -12.88 -15.65 -5.95
N GLN A 87 -12.11 -14.56 -6.05
CA GLN A 87 -10.71 -14.53 -5.67
C GLN A 87 -10.48 -13.91 -4.27
N ASP A 88 -11.54 -13.35 -3.66
CA ASP A 88 -11.51 -12.67 -2.38
C ASP A 88 -10.48 -11.51 -2.38
N ILE A 89 -10.74 -10.54 -3.26
CA ILE A 89 -9.87 -9.38 -3.49
C ILE A 89 -10.66 -8.09 -3.68
N PHE A 90 -10.01 -6.97 -3.38
CA PHE A 90 -10.44 -5.64 -3.78
C PHE A 90 -9.70 -5.21 -5.05
N TYR A 91 -10.32 -4.38 -5.88
CA TYR A 91 -9.74 -3.89 -7.13
C TYR A 91 -10.27 -2.50 -7.49
N SER A 92 -9.53 -1.77 -8.30
CA SER A 92 -9.86 -0.42 -8.78
C SER A 92 -11.05 -0.43 -9.73
N LEU A 93 -11.91 0.58 -9.60
CA LEU A 93 -12.92 0.89 -10.60
C LEU A 93 -12.28 1.57 -11.82
N MET A 94 -12.99 1.58 -12.95
CA MET A 94 -12.55 2.26 -14.17
C MET A 94 -12.59 3.79 -14.06
N TYR A 95 -13.62 4.32 -13.39
CA TYR A 95 -13.86 5.76 -13.28
C TYR A 95 -13.78 6.30 -11.84
N PRO A 96 -12.70 6.00 -11.08
CA PRO A 96 -12.58 6.44 -9.71
C PRO A 96 -12.11 7.91 -9.69
N TRP A 97 -12.28 8.60 -8.56
CA TRP A 97 -11.85 10.00 -8.45
C TRP A 97 -10.32 10.15 -8.61
N GLN A 98 -9.55 9.10 -8.33
CA GLN A 98 -8.11 8.98 -8.53
C GLN A 98 -7.69 9.28 -9.97
N ARG A 99 -8.59 9.07 -10.94
CA ARG A 99 -8.34 9.38 -12.34
C ARG A 99 -7.97 10.84 -12.58
N LYS A 100 -8.45 11.74 -11.72
CA LYS A 100 -8.16 13.18 -11.80
C LYS A 100 -6.78 13.55 -11.25
N LEU A 101 -6.11 12.66 -10.53
CA LEU A 101 -4.86 12.98 -9.81
C LEU A 101 -3.60 12.81 -10.65
N GLY A 102 -3.70 12.15 -11.81
CA GLY A 102 -2.55 11.77 -12.62
C GLY A 102 -1.53 10.94 -11.84
N TYR A 103 -0.26 11.11 -12.17
CA TYR A 103 0.86 10.44 -11.53
C TYR A 103 2.14 11.28 -11.63
N CYS A 104 2.92 11.30 -10.56
CA CYS A 104 4.31 11.74 -10.60
C CYS A 104 5.14 10.97 -9.55
N ARG A 105 6.46 11.00 -9.69
CA ARG A 105 7.40 10.31 -8.77
C ARG A 105 7.22 10.70 -7.30
N LEU A 106 6.69 11.89 -7.00
CA LEU A 106 6.38 12.29 -5.62
C LEU A 106 5.38 11.34 -4.94
N TYR A 107 4.49 10.69 -5.70
CA TYR A 107 3.55 9.72 -5.14
C TYR A 107 4.25 8.45 -4.64
N ASP A 108 5.29 7.98 -5.33
CA ASP A 108 6.10 6.86 -4.83
C ASP A 108 6.81 7.25 -3.53
N GLU A 109 7.35 8.46 -3.46
CA GLU A 109 8.01 8.99 -2.25
C GLU A 109 7.04 9.06 -1.06
N ALA A 110 5.77 9.36 -1.29
CA ALA A 110 4.76 9.41 -0.25
C ALA A 110 4.34 8.02 0.27
N CYS A 111 4.62 6.93 -0.45
CA CYS A 111 4.09 5.60 -0.13
C CYS A 111 4.45 5.13 1.29
N ALA A 112 5.72 5.28 1.69
CA ALA A 112 6.17 4.84 3.02
C ALA A 112 5.41 5.54 4.16
N ALA A 113 5.10 6.84 4.00
CA ALA A 113 4.33 7.60 4.99
C ALA A 113 2.86 7.14 5.08
N MET A 114 2.34 6.54 4.02
CA MET A 114 0.98 5.99 3.95
C MET A 114 0.90 4.51 4.34
N SER A 115 1.91 3.99 5.05
CA SER A 115 2.01 2.55 5.39
C SER A 115 2.04 1.63 4.17
N MET A 116 2.46 2.15 3.01
CA MET A 116 2.67 1.38 1.79
C MET A 116 4.16 1.10 1.61
N ILE A 117 4.54 -0.17 1.78
CA ILE A 117 5.89 -0.66 1.53
C ILE A 117 5.82 -1.53 0.27
N ILE A 118 6.08 -0.88 -0.86
CA ILE A 118 5.89 -1.43 -2.20
C ILE A 118 7.13 -1.22 -3.06
N ASP A 119 7.42 -2.17 -3.94
CA ASP A 119 8.41 -2.00 -4.99
C ASP A 119 7.75 -1.23 -6.14
N CYS A 120 8.33 -0.08 -6.50
CA CYS A 120 7.90 0.77 -7.61
C CYS A 120 8.77 0.53 -8.84
N GLU A 121 8.18 0.54 -10.02
CA GLU A 121 8.89 0.25 -11.27
C GLU A 121 8.37 1.10 -12.44
N PRO A 122 8.77 2.38 -12.49
CA PRO A 122 8.45 3.29 -13.58
C PRO A 122 9.22 2.97 -14.85
N ILE A 123 8.51 2.66 -15.93
CA ILE A 123 9.07 2.52 -17.27
C ILE A 123 8.55 3.65 -18.16
N THR A 124 9.42 4.64 -18.39
CA THR A 124 9.11 5.82 -19.22
C THR A 124 9.61 5.65 -20.64
N PHE A 125 8.85 6.12 -21.62
CA PHE A 125 9.24 6.08 -23.04
C PHE A 125 8.49 7.12 -23.86
N GLU A 126 8.97 7.40 -25.08
CA GLU A 126 8.31 8.35 -25.99
C GLU A 126 7.66 7.63 -27.17
N TYR A 127 6.40 7.96 -27.43
CA TYR A 127 5.65 7.37 -28.53
C TYR A 127 4.58 8.33 -29.05
N ALA A 128 4.51 8.48 -30.38
CA ALA A 128 3.54 9.34 -31.07
C ALA A 128 3.49 10.78 -30.53
N GLY A 129 4.65 11.37 -30.22
CA GLY A 129 4.76 12.75 -29.72
C GLY A 129 4.33 12.94 -28.26
N LYS A 130 4.14 11.86 -27.50
CA LYS A 130 3.83 11.89 -26.07
C LYS A 130 4.91 11.20 -25.25
N LYS A 131 5.10 11.67 -24.02
CA LYS A 131 5.83 10.95 -22.98
C LYS A 131 4.85 10.00 -22.30
N TRP A 132 5.15 8.71 -22.31
CA TRP A 132 4.39 7.66 -21.67
C TRP A 132 5.12 7.18 -20.42
N LEU A 133 4.33 6.70 -19.47
CA LEU A 133 4.78 5.96 -18.30
C LEU A 133 3.88 4.74 -18.16
N ILE A 134 4.49 3.57 -18.04
CA ILE A 134 3.82 2.39 -17.50
C ILE A 134 4.49 2.08 -16.16
N GLU A 135 3.68 2.04 -15.11
CA GLU A 135 4.12 1.84 -13.72
C GLU A 135 3.65 0.49 -13.21
N PHE A 136 4.56 -0.25 -12.56
CA PHE A 136 4.21 -1.47 -11.83
C PHE A 136 4.48 -1.30 -10.35
N TRP A 137 3.48 -1.59 -9.52
CA TRP A 137 3.65 -1.65 -8.07
C TRP A 137 3.34 -3.04 -7.54
N LYS A 138 4.14 -3.51 -6.57
CA LYS A 138 3.82 -4.70 -5.77
C LYS A 138 4.29 -4.56 -4.33
N GLY A 139 3.52 -5.04 -3.37
CA GLY A 139 3.95 -4.99 -1.97
C GLY A 139 2.84 -5.06 -0.94
N GLN A 140 3.08 -4.37 0.19
CA GLN A 140 2.17 -4.27 1.33
C GLN A 140 1.55 -2.87 1.40
N TYR A 141 0.23 -2.81 1.33
CA TYR A 141 -0.63 -1.64 1.36
C TYR A 141 -1.42 -1.63 2.68
N GLY A 142 -0.74 -1.29 3.78
CA GLY A 142 -1.31 -1.42 5.12
C GLY A 142 -1.67 -2.88 5.44
N MET A 143 -2.96 -3.18 5.60
CA MET A 143 -3.47 -4.54 5.85
C MET A 143 -3.60 -5.41 4.59
N ASN A 144 -3.35 -4.86 3.42
CA ASN A 144 -3.53 -5.57 2.16
C ASN A 144 -2.17 -5.89 1.54
N THR A 145 -2.01 -7.06 0.94
CA THR A 145 -0.95 -7.27 -0.06
C THR A 145 -1.55 -7.08 -1.45
N GLY A 146 -0.83 -6.46 -2.37
CA GLY A 146 -1.41 -6.12 -3.65
C GLY A 146 -0.42 -5.80 -4.74
N ALA A 147 -0.99 -5.54 -5.91
CA ALA A 147 -0.29 -5.22 -7.12
C ALA A 147 -1.09 -4.27 -8.01
N GLU A 148 -0.38 -3.44 -8.76
CA GLU A 148 -0.94 -2.44 -9.67
C GLU A 148 -0.16 -2.37 -10.97
N VAL A 149 -0.88 -2.13 -12.07
CA VAL A 149 -0.33 -1.81 -13.39
C VAL A 149 -1.06 -0.58 -13.91
N GLY A 150 -0.34 0.52 -14.08
CA GLY A 150 -0.90 1.79 -14.56
C GLY A 150 -0.25 2.25 -15.86
N ILE A 151 -1.02 2.91 -16.73
CA ILE A 151 -0.52 3.60 -17.92
C ILE A 151 -0.95 5.07 -17.91
N TYR A 152 0.01 5.94 -18.15
CA TYR A 152 -0.15 7.39 -18.08
C TYR A 152 0.59 8.05 -19.25
N ASN A 153 0.14 9.23 -19.66
CA ASN A 153 0.85 10.01 -20.67
C ASN A 153 0.79 11.51 -20.41
N THR A 154 1.70 12.24 -21.04
CA THR A 154 1.65 13.70 -21.07
C THR A 154 2.26 14.22 -22.37
N THR A 155 1.79 15.39 -22.79
CA THR A 155 2.42 16.25 -23.80
C THR A 155 3.04 17.51 -23.18
N GLY A 156 2.81 17.74 -21.89
CA GLY A 156 3.18 18.98 -21.20
C GLY A 156 4.63 18.99 -20.69
N PRO A 157 5.09 20.15 -20.21
CA PRO A 157 6.41 20.30 -19.59
C PRO A 157 6.50 19.52 -18.26
N ASN A 158 7.70 19.49 -17.69
CA ASN A 158 7.90 18.93 -16.35
C ASN A 158 7.18 19.80 -15.30
N LEU A 159 6.60 19.16 -14.29
CA LEU A 159 6.07 19.82 -13.11
C LEU A 159 7.24 20.29 -12.24
N ASN A 160 7.24 21.58 -11.91
CA ASN A 160 8.21 22.19 -11.02
C ASN A 160 7.51 22.77 -9.79
N ILE A 161 7.72 22.14 -8.64
CA ILE A 161 7.35 22.62 -7.31
C ILE A 161 8.65 23.08 -6.64
N PRO A 162 8.90 24.40 -6.54
CA PRO A 162 10.18 24.94 -6.07
C PRO A 162 10.62 24.34 -4.72
N GLY A 163 11.82 23.78 -4.68
CA GLY A 163 12.41 23.18 -3.48
C GLY A 163 11.81 21.82 -3.05
N ILE A 164 10.81 21.30 -3.75
CA ILE A 164 10.08 20.08 -3.38
C ILE A 164 10.17 19.00 -4.46
N PHE A 165 9.87 19.35 -5.72
CA PHE A 165 9.84 18.37 -6.80
C PHE A 165 10.09 19.02 -8.16
N ASN A 166 10.97 18.41 -8.96
CA ASN A 166 11.12 18.76 -10.37
C ASN A 166 11.13 17.47 -11.18
N GLY A 167 10.09 17.24 -11.98
CA GLY A 167 9.96 16.03 -12.77
C GLY A 167 8.69 15.98 -13.61
N THR A 168 8.58 15.00 -14.49
CA THR A 168 7.42 14.85 -15.37
C THR A 168 6.16 14.52 -14.56
N PHE A 169 5.07 15.25 -14.79
CA PHE A 169 3.75 14.86 -14.35
C PHE A 169 3.00 14.20 -15.50
N TYR A 170 2.48 13.00 -15.25
CA TYR A 170 1.73 12.22 -16.22
C TYR A 170 0.24 12.27 -15.88
N PHE A 171 -0.60 12.50 -16.89
CA PHE A 171 -2.04 12.44 -16.74
C PHE A 171 -2.53 11.01 -16.93
N CYS A 172 -3.67 10.68 -16.31
CA CYS A 172 -4.39 9.48 -16.68
C CYS A 172 -4.71 9.51 -18.17
N VAL A 173 -4.53 8.37 -18.85
CA VAL A 173 -4.93 8.21 -20.24
C VAL A 173 -6.44 8.38 -20.41
N LYS A 174 -6.86 8.83 -21.60
CA LYS A 174 -8.27 8.87 -21.99
C LYS A 174 -8.83 7.45 -22.16
N ASP A 175 -10.15 7.32 -22.27
CA ASP A 175 -10.82 6.01 -22.42
C ASP A 175 -10.31 5.27 -23.66
N GLU A 176 -10.12 6.01 -24.76
CA GLU A 176 -9.62 5.47 -26.04
C GLU A 176 -8.14 5.08 -25.98
N GLU A 177 -7.45 5.51 -24.92
CA GLU A 177 -6.04 5.27 -24.68
C GLU A 177 -5.81 4.25 -23.53
N CYS A 178 -6.87 3.59 -23.07
CA CYS A 178 -6.75 2.41 -22.23
C CYS A 178 -6.19 1.24 -23.07
N ILE A 179 -5.56 0.27 -22.40
CA ILE A 179 -5.02 -0.92 -23.05
C ILE A 179 -5.53 -2.17 -22.34
N ASP A 180 -5.51 -3.30 -23.04
CA ASP A 180 -5.73 -4.58 -22.37
C ASP A 180 -4.48 -4.92 -21.55
N MET A 181 -4.72 -5.13 -20.27
CA MET A 181 -3.71 -5.52 -19.29
C MET A 181 -4.16 -6.80 -18.60
N SER A 182 -3.21 -7.63 -18.23
CA SER A 182 -3.46 -8.67 -17.24
C SER A 182 -2.21 -8.92 -16.42
N PHE A 183 -2.39 -9.46 -15.22
CA PHE A 183 -1.27 -9.96 -14.45
C PHE A 183 -1.68 -11.13 -13.55
N ILE A 184 -0.68 -11.97 -13.27
CA ILE A 184 -0.73 -13.02 -12.27
C ILE A 184 0.10 -12.55 -11.08
N PHE A 185 -0.50 -12.50 -9.89
CA PHE A 185 0.20 -12.09 -8.68
C PHE A 185 0.51 -13.28 -7.78
N ARG A 186 1.77 -13.39 -7.36
CA ARG A 186 2.28 -14.54 -6.61
C ARG A 186 2.98 -14.12 -5.34
N LYS A 187 2.93 -15.00 -4.34
CA LYS A 187 3.74 -14.94 -3.13
C LYS A 187 4.53 -16.23 -2.99
N LYS A 188 5.87 -16.14 -2.98
CA LYS A 188 6.79 -17.29 -2.92
C LYS A 188 6.46 -18.34 -4.00
N GLY A 189 6.11 -17.88 -5.20
CA GLY A 189 5.70 -18.72 -6.33
C GLY A 189 4.24 -19.18 -6.33
N ASN A 190 3.56 -19.15 -5.17
CA ASN A 190 2.15 -19.54 -5.07
C ASN A 190 1.25 -18.43 -5.62
N LEU A 191 0.23 -18.82 -6.39
CA LEU A 191 -0.78 -17.90 -6.91
C LEU A 191 -1.58 -17.28 -5.76
N LEU A 192 -1.65 -15.95 -5.71
CA LEU A 192 -2.58 -15.23 -4.84
C LEU A 192 -3.88 -14.90 -5.59
N PHE A 193 -3.76 -14.24 -6.74
CA PHE A 193 -4.90 -13.88 -7.60
C PHE A 193 -4.43 -13.48 -9.00
N THR A 194 -5.39 -13.29 -9.90
CA THR A 194 -5.19 -12.79 -11.25
C THR A 194 -6.12 -11.61 -11.54
N ARG A 195 -5.66 -10.71 -12.42
CA ARG A 195 -6.46 -9.60 -12.93
C ARG A 195 -6.30 -9.54 -14.44
N SER A 196 -7.38 -9.18 -15.12
CA SER A 196 -7.39 -8.92 -16.56
C SER A 196 -8.47 -7.87 -16.85
N GLY A 197 -8.17 -6.93 -17.75
CA GLY A 197 -9.14 -5.93 -18.15
C GLY A 197 -8.57 -4.89 -19.12
N HIS A 198 -9.47 -4.25 -19.86
CA HIS A 198 -9.17 -3.03 -20.60
C HIS A 198 -9.23 -1.85 -19.62
N HIS A 199 -8.09 -1.29 -19.24
CA HIS A 199 -8.01 -0.32 -18.16
C HIS A 199 -6.86 0.67 -18.36
N TRP A 200 -6.84 1.73 -17.57
CA TRP A 200 -5.68 2.60 -17.37
C TRP A 200 -4.89 2.30 -16.08
N TRP A 201 -5.47 1.54 -15.16
CA TRP A 201 -5.00 1.30 -13.79
C TRP A 201 -5.63 0.02 -13.25
N LEU A 202 -5.03 -1.10 -13.64
CA LEU A 202 -5.48 -2.42 -13.24
C LEU A 202 -4.84 -2.79 -11.90
N THR A 203 -5.66 -3.05 -10.89
CA THR A 203 -5.18 -3.38 -9.54
C THR A 203 -5.83 -4.63 -8.96
N GLY A 204 -5.22 -5.17 -7.90
CA GLY A 204 -5.81 -6.16 -7.02
C GLY A 204 -5.16 -6.16 -5.65
N PHE A 205 -5.95 -6.36 -4.60
CA PHE A 205 -5.53 -6.30 -3.20
C PHE A 205 -6.17 -7.42 -2.40
N LYS A 206 -5.36 -8.24 -1.73
CA LYS A 206 -5.81 -9.28 -0.81
C LYS A 206 -5.70 -8.79 0.63
N LEU A 207 -6.82 -8.77 1.33
CA LEU A 207 -6.93 -8.28 2.71
C LEU A 207 -6.43 -9.31 3.73
N GLY A 208 -5.73 -8.84 4.76
CA GLY A 208 -5.29 -9.67 5.89
C GLY A 208 -4.06 -10.52 5.60
N GLU A 209 -3.52 -10.45 4.39
CA GLU A 209 -2.33 -11.18 3.96
C GLU A 209 -1.09 -10.29 4.14
N TYR A 210 -0.21 -10.64 5.07
CA TYR A 210 1.05 -9.93 5.30
C TYR A 210 2.15 -10.48 4.39
N SER A 211 2.73 -9.63 3.56
CA SER A 211 3.79 -10.04 2.62
C SER A 211 4.93 -9.04 2.58
N LYS A 212 6.17 -9.54 2.52
CA LYS A 212 7.32 -8.69 2.20
C LYS A 212 7.40 -8.49 0.68
N PRO A 213 7.75 -7.30 0.15
CA PRO A 213 7.86 -7.10 -1.30
C PRO A 213 8.77 -8.11 -2.01
N SER A 214 9.85 -8.53 -1.34
CA SER A 214 10.79 -9.55 -1.83
C SER A 214 10.21 -10.97 -1.93
N GLU A 215 9.03 -11.21 -1.36
CA GLU A 215 8.31 -12.48 -1.47
C GLU A 215 7.33 -12.47 -2.64
N LEU A 216 7.13 -11.33 -3.29
CA LEU A 216 6.05 -11.10 -4.26
C LEU A 216 6.61 -10.99 -5.67
N SER A 217 5.88 -11.53 -6.64
CA SER A 217 6.20 -11.39 -8.07
C SER A 217 4.93 -11.21 -8.90
N MET A 218 5.08 -10.54 -10.04
CA MET A 218 4.02 -10.36 -11.04
C MET A 218 4.46 -10.95 -12.38
N ASP A 219 3.60 -11.74 -13.01
CA ASP A 219 3.71 -12.05 -14.44
C ASP A 219 2.70 -11.16 -15.18
N ILE A 220 3.18 -10.16 -15.91
CA ILE A 220 2.39 -9.08 -16.51
C ILE A 220 2.29 -9.29 -18.02
N GLU A 221 1.11 -9.06 -18.57
CA GLU A 221 0.86 -9.04 -20.01
C GLU A 221 0.16 -7.74 -20.40
N LEU A 222 0.72 -7.06 -21.41
CA LEU A 222 0.22 -5.80 -21.94
C LEU A 222 -0.01 -5.91 -23.44
N MET A 223 -1.16 -5.42 -23.91
CA MET A 223 -1.49 -5.31 -25.32
C MET A 223 -1.39 -3.85 -25.78
N LEU A 224 -0.18 -3.41 -26.16
CA LEU A 224 0.06 -2.04 -26.61
C LEU A 224 -0.54 -1.76 -28.00
N TYR A 225 -0.65 -0.50 -28.39
CA TYR A 225 -1.41 -0.12 -29.60
C TYR A 225 -0.93 -0.81 -30.88
N ASP A 226 0.38 -0.79 -31.09
CA ASP A 226 0.99 -1.40 -32.28
C ASP A 226 2.37 -1.98 -31.98
N LYS A 227 2.95 -2.59 -33.02
CA LYS A 227 4.29 -3.20 -32.94
C LYS A 227 5.38 -2.17 -32.63
N LYS A 228 5.18 -0.90 -33.03
CA LYS A 228 6.16 0.16 -32.81
C LYS A 228 6.19 0.56 -31.35
N MET A 229 5.03 0.81 -30.72
CA MET A 229 4.94 1.11 -29.30
C MET A 229 5.48 -0.05 -28.45
N ALA A 230 5.13 -1.30 -28.79
CA ALA A 230 5.63 -2.49 -28.10
C ALA A 230 7.16 -2.64 -28.21
N SER A 231 7.74 -2.36 -29.37
CA SER A 231 9.19 -2.38 -29.55
C SER A 231 9.89 -1.27 -28.75
N ILE A 232 9.33 -0.06 -28.73
CA ILE A 232 9.90 1.06 -27.96
C ILE A 232 9.83 0.75 -26.47
N PHE A 233 8.70 0.25 -26.00
CA PHE A 233 8.54 -0.14 -24.60
C PHE A 233 9.49 -1.29 -24.21
N GLY A 234 9.69 -2.27 -25.10
CA GLY A 234 10.68 -3.32 -24.90
C GLY A 234 12.12 -2.81 -24.83
N ASN A 235 12.46 -1.73 -25.54
CA ASN A 235 13.76 -1.07 -25.40
C ASN A 235 13.87 -0.31 -24.07
N ALA A 236 12.80 0.36 -23.64
CA ALA A 236 12.77 1.05 -22.34
C ALA A 236 12.94 0.07 -21.16
N LEU A 237 12.33 -1.12 -21.23
CA LEU A 237 12.57 -2.20 -20.26
C LEU A 237 14.05 -2.61 -20.23
N LYS A 238 14.67 -2.81 -21.40
CA LYS A 238 16.10 -3.13 -21.50
C LYS A 238 16.99 -2.04 -20.89
N GLU A 239 16.68 -0.78 -21.17
CA GLU A 239 17.39 0.37 -20.63
C GLU A 239 17.24 0.50 -19.10
N ALA A 240 16.08 0.11 -18.56
CA ALA A 240 15.86 0.04 -17.13
C ALA A 240 16.66 -1.08 -16.45
N GLY A 241 17.08 -2.12 -17.17
CA GLY A 241 17.93 -3.20 -16.67
C GLY A 241 17.37 -4.61 -16.84
N TYR A 242 16.18 -4.76 -17.42
CA TYR A 242 15.55 -6.06 -17.62
C TYR A 242 16.37 -6.96 -18.54
N GLN A 243 16.51 -8.21 -18.13
CA GLN A 243 17.23 -9.24 -18.88
C GLN A 243 16.32 -9.93 -19.92
N PRO A 244 16.89 -10.55 -20.97
CA PRO A 244 16.11 -11.19 -22.04
C PRO A 244 15.17 -12.32 -21.59
N ASP A 245 15.38 -12.91 -20.41
CA ASP A 245 14.52 -13.92 -19.81
C ASP A 245 13.41 -13.34 -18.91
N GLU A 246 13.49 -12.05 -18.57
CA GLU A 246 12.51 -11.34 -17.75
C GLU A 246 11.39 -10.69 -18.57
N TYR A 247 11.56 -10.52 -19.88
CA TYR A 247 10.50 -9.96 -20.73
C TYR A 247 10.55 -10.47 -22.17
N LYS A 248 9.42 -10.36 -22.87
CA LYS A 248 9.29 -10.77 -24.28
C LYS A 248 8.34 -9.86 -25.04
N VAL A 249 8.74 -9.41 -26.22
CA VAL A 249 7.90 -8.64 -27.14
C VAL A 249 7.45 -9.52 -28.31
N GLN A 250 6.14 -9.59 -28.58
CA GLN A 250 5.55 -10.37 -29.66
C GLN A 250 4.46 -9.56 -30.37
N GLY A 251 4.81 -8.92 -31.49
CA GLY A 251 3.88 -8.03 -32.17
C GLY A 251 3.54 -6.83 -31.28
N ARG A 252 2.26 -6.67 -30.92
CA ARG A 252 1.78 -5.64 -29.96
C ARG A 252 1.78 -6.10 -28.49
N ARG A 253 2.00 -7.40 -28.25
CA ARG A 253 1.97 -8.01 -26.92
C ARG A 253 3.34 -7.89 -26.25
N VAL A 254 3.36 -7.52 -24.99
CA VAL A 254 4.56 -7.49 -24.15
C VAL A 254 4.30 -8.32 -22.90
N LEU A 255 5.17 -9.28 -22.63
CA LEU A 255 5.16 -10.14 -21.44
C LEU A 255 6.32 -9.75 -20.54
N ILE A 256 6.09 -9.60 -19.25
CA ILE A 256 7.10 -9.14 -18.28
C ILE A 256 6.98 -9.99 -17.02
N ARG A 257 8.11 -10.40 -16.47
CA ARG A 257 8.21 -10.97 -15.13
C ARG A 257 8.83 -9.92 -14.21
N PHE A 258 8.01 -9.36 -13.34
CA PHE A 258 8.45 -8.38 -12.35
C PHE A 258 8.61 -9.08 -10.99
N ASP A 259 9.85 -9.47 -10.69
CA ASP A 259 10.25 -10.11 -9.42
C ASP A 259 11.03 -9.13 -8.54
N LYS A 260 12.08 -8.53 -9.10
CA LYS A 260 12.88 -7.49 -8.45
C LYS A 260 12.81 -6.19 -9.25
N PRO A 261 12.76 -5.02 -8.60
CA PRO A 261 12.84 -3.76 -9.29
C PRO A 261 14.23 -3.55 -9.89
N HIS A 262 14.27 -3.06 -11.12
CA HIS A 262 15.49 -2.64 -11.80
C HIS A 262 15.67 -1.12 -11.70
N THR A 263 14.60 -0.39 -11.42
CA THR A 263 14.64 1.06 -11.19
C THR A 263 14.90 1.42 -9.72
N LYS A 264 15.36 2.65 -9.50
CA LYS A 264 15.62 3.16 -8.15
C LYS A 264 14.32 3.26 -7.36
N GLN A 265 14.30 2.61 -6.19
CA GLN A 265 13.21 2.72 -5.24
C GLN A 265 13.13 4.12 -4.62
N PRO A 266 11.96 4.52 -4.08
CA PRO A 266 11.79 5.81 -3.44
C PRO A 266 12.82 6.08 -2.34
N LEU A 267 13.28 7.32 -2.20
CA LEU A 267 14.23 7.72 -1.17
C LEU A 267 13.67 7.52 0.25
N THR A 268 12.34 7.56 0.39
CA THR A 268 11.65 7.29 1.65
C THR A 268 11.66 5.80 2.06
N ARG A 269 11.98 4.87 1.14
CA ARG A 269 12.22 3.45 1.42
C ARG A 269 13.62 3.28 2.02
N THR A 270 13.73 3.48 3.32
CA THR A 270 14.96 3.24 4.10
C THR A 270 14.81 1.97 4.93
N ALA A 271 15.91 1.35 5.35
CA ALA A 271 15.84 0.16 6.21
C ALA A 271 15.04 0.38 7.50
N LEU A 272 15.13 1.59 8.09
CA LEU A 272 14.40 1.94 9.31
C LEU A 272 12.90 2.14 9.04
N THR A 273 12.55 2.93 8.02
CA THR A 273 11.15 3.20 7.67
C THR A 273 10.45 1.92 7.23
N ASP A 274 11.10 1.11 6.39
CA ASP A 274 10.62 -0.22 5.98
C ASP A 274 10.39 -1.11 7.20
N TYR A 275 11.37 -1.22 8.12
CA TYR A 275 11.22 -2.06 9.31
C TYR A 275 10.04 -1.64 10.18
N LEU A 276 9.91 -0.34 10.49
CA LEU A 276 8.84 0.18 11.34
C LEU A 276 7.47 -0.01 10.69
N MET A 277 7.32 0.36 9.42
CA MET A 277 6.05 0.23 8.71
C MET A 277 5.67 -1.22 8.47
N MET A 278 6.61 -2.09 8.11
CA MET A 278 6.35 -3.51 7.94
C MET A 278 5.96 -4.19 9.24
N ARG A 279 6.52 -3.76 10.38
CA ARG A 279 6.09 -4.26 11.69
C ARG A 279 4.66 -3.82 12.02
N ASN A 280 4.34 -2.55 11.80
CA ASN A 280 2.99 -2.03 11.97
C ASN A 280 1.98 -2.76 11.06
N ASN A 281 2.34 -3.00 9.81
CA ASN A 281 1.50 -3.74 8.87
C ASN A 281 1.30 -5.20 9.30
N ALA A 282 2.34 -5.86 9.83
CA ALA A 282 2.22 -7.19 10.41
C ALA A 282 1.23 -7.20 11.60
N ASP A 283 1.41 -6.28 12.55
CA ASP A 283 0.55 -6.16 13.73
C ASP A 283 -0.92 -5.88 13.34
N LEU A 284 -1.15 -5.09 12.28
CA LEU A 284 -2.49 -4.83 11.74
C LEU A 284 -3.10 -6.08 11.09
N CYS A 285 -2.35 -6.81 10.26
CA CYS A 285 -2.81 -8.08 9.68
C CYS A 285 -3.12 -9.10 10.77
N ASP A 286 -2.26 -9.23 11.78
CA ASP A 286 -2.45 -10.13 12.92
C ASP A 286 -3.69 -9.75 13.73
N SER A 287 -3.92 -8.46 13.94
CA SER A 287 -5.11 -7.95 14.64
C SER A 287 -6.38 -8.25 13.84
N TYR A 288 -6.38 -7.99 12.53
CA TYR A 288 -7.48 -8.33 11.62
C TYR A 288 -7.79 -9.83 11.67
N ASN A 289 -6.78 -10.68 11.44
CA ASN A 289 -6.92 -12.14 11.43
C ASN A 289 -7.39 -12.66 12.79
N THR A 290 -6.85 -12.10 13.87
CA THR A 290 -7.25 -12.46 15.23
C THR A 290 -8.70 -12.09 15.48
N LEU A 291 -9.12 -10.86 15.21
CA LEU A 291 -10.50 -10.41 15.47
C LEU A 291 -11.54 -11.17 14.63
N THR A 292 -11.16 -11.52 13.41
CA THR A 292 -12.07 -12.11 12.42
C THR A 292 -11.96 -13.63 12.30
N ALA A 293 -11.13 -14.29 13.13
CA ALA A 293 -10.82 -15.73 13.06
C ALA A 293 -12.04 -16.67 13.09
N ALA A 294 -13.19 -16.20 13.58
CA ALA A 294 -14.42 -16.99 13.63
C ALA A 294 -15.13 -17.09 12.26
N TYR A 295 -14.69 -16.33 11.26
CA TYR A 295 -15.35 -16.20 9.96
C TYR A 295 -14.38 -16.53 8.82
N ILE A 296 -14.92 -17.12 7.76
CA ILE A 296 -14.16 -17.48 6.55
C ILE A 296 -14.28 -16.35 5.52
N ASP A 297 -15.51 -15.94 5.23
CA ASP A 297 -15.80 -15.01 4.13
C ASP A 297 -15.53 -13.56 4.51
N THR A 298 -14.85 -12.81 3.64
CA THR A 298 -14.52 -11.40 3.87
C THR A 298 -15.72 -10.51 4.19
N PRO A 299 -16.89 -10.63 3.53
CA PRO A 299 -18.08 -9.86 3.92
C PRO A 299 -18.48 -10.04 5.39
N ASP A 300 -18.48 -11.28 5.91
CA ASP A 300 -18.77 -11.56 7.33
C ASP A 300 -17.72 -10.91 8.24
N LYS A 301 -16.44 -11.04 7.87
CA LYS A 301 -15.33 -10.44 8.62
C LYS A 301 -15.47 -8.92 8.70
N LEU A 302 -15.88 -8.27 7.61
CA LEU A 302 -16.04 -6.83 7.56
C LEU A 302 -17.24 -6.34 8.37
N GLU A 303 -18.38 -7.03 8.31
CA GLU A 303 -19.54 -6.71 9.14
C GLU A 303 -19.23 -6.84 10.63
N LEU A 304 -18.46 -7.85 11.03
CA LEU A 304 -17.97 -7.97 12.38
C LEU A 304 -17.13 -6.75 12.79
N LEU A 305 -16.18 -6.35 11.92
CA LEU A 305 -15.30 -5.23 12.19
C LEU A 305 -16.06 -3.90 12.23
N LYS A 306 -17.11 -3.70 11.42
CA LYS A 306 -17.99 -2.52 11.54
C LYS A 306 -18.54 -2.34 12.95
N LEU A 307 -18.83 -3.45 13.65
CA LEU A 307 -19.37 -3.43 15.01
C LEU A 307 -18.28 -3.37 16.08
N MET A 308 -17.19 -4.12 15.90
CA MET A 308 -16.17 -4.31 16.94
C MET A 308 -15.03 -3.28 16.88
N ASP A 309 -14.63 -2.87 15.69
CA ASP A 309 -13.54 -1.91 15.45
C ASP A 309 -13.82 -1.08 14.17
N PRO A 310 -14.71 -0.06 14.25
CA PRO A 310 -15.03 0.80 13.12
C PRO A 310 -13.80 1.53 12.55
N GLY A 311 -12.77 1.76 13.37
CA GLY A 311 -11.53 2.39 12.94
C GLY A 311 -10.73 1.48 12.02
N MET A 312 -10.60 0.20 12.36
CA MET A 312 -9.99 -0.80 11.48
C MET A 312 -10.80 -0.96 10.19
N TYR A 313 -12.14 -1.03 10.28
CA TYR A 313 -13.01 -1.07 9.10
C TYR A 313 -12.75 0.11 8.15
N GLY A 314 -12.71 1.34 8.68
CA GLY A 314 -12.41 2.54 7.92
C GLY A 314 -11.05 2.51 7.21
N ARG A 315 -10.03 1.91 7.84
CA ARG A 315 -8.71 1.73 7.20
C ARG A 315 -8.74 0.69 6.08
N ILE A 316 -9.53 -0.37 6.24
CA ILE A 316 -9.66 -1.42 5.23
C ILE A 316 -10.30 -0.87 3.95
N ILE A 317 -11.45 -0.20 4.07
CA ILE A 317 -12.18 0.32 2.90
C ILE A 317 -11.41 1.42 2.15
N ALA A 318 -10.50 2.11 2.84
CA ALA A 318 -9.62 3.09 2.22
C ALA A 318 -8.45 2.47 1.44
N LEU A 319 -8.13 1.17 1.63
CA LEU A 319 -7.09 0.42 0.91
C LEU A 319 -5.72 1.13 0.84
N GLY A 320 -5.33 1.83 1.92
CA GLY A 320 -4.07 2.58 1.96
C GLY A 320 -4.05 3.87 1.14
N LYS A 321 -5.20 4.28 0.58
CA LYS A 321 -5.41 5.53 -0.17
C LYS A 321 -6.40 6.42 0.56
N PRO A 322 -6.04 6.97 1.73
CA PRO A 322 -6.98 7.74 2.53
C PRO A 322 -7.17 9.14 1.88
N LYS A 323 -8.22 9.86 2.28
CA LYS A 323 -8.62 11.13 1.62
C LYS A 323 -7.53 12.19 1.63
N GLU A 324 -6.56 12.10 2.52
CA GLU A 324 -5.41 12.99 2.65
C GLU A 324 -4.53 12.99 1.38
N VAL A 325 -4.56 11.91 0.58
CA VAL A 325 -3.94 11.88 -0.76
C VAL A 325 -4.57 12.91 -1.70
N PHE A 326 -5.88 13.15 -1.55
CA PHE A 326 -6.60 14.19 -2.30
C PHE A 326 -6.17 15.60 -1.87
N GLU A 327 -5.87 15.81 -0.60
CA GLU A 327 -5.37 17.10 -0.11
C GLU A 327 -3.99 17.42 -0.70
N ALA A 328 -3.10 16.43 -0.72
CA ALA A 328 -1.78 16.56 -1.36
C ALA A 328 -1.91 16.90 -2.86
N TYR A 329 -2.86 16.28 -3.58
CA TYR A 329 -3.13 16.63 -4.97
C TYR A 329 -3.63 18.06 -5.15
N ASN A 330 -4.52 18.56 -4.28
CA ASN A 330 -5.00 19.94 -4.39
C ASN A 330 -3.85 20.94 -4.29
N THR A 331 -2.83 20.66 -3.47
CA THR A 331 -1.59 21.45 -3.44
C THR A 331 -0.84 21.38 -4.77
N ILE A 332 -0.68 20.19 -5.35
CA ILE A 332 0.02 20.00 -6.65
C ILE A 332 -0.73 20.68 -7.80
N LYS A 333 -2.06 20.61 -7.82
CA LYS A 333 -2.91 21.16 -8.87
C LYS A 333 -2.67 22.66 -9.07
N GLY A 334 -2.47 23.42 -7.98
CA GLY A 334 -2.14 24.84 -8.07
C GLY A 334 -0.89 25.12 -8.93
N TYR A 335 0.12 24.26 -8.85
CA TYR A 335 1.35 24.39 -9.65
C TYR A 335 1.16 23.93 -11.11
N LEU A 336 0.29 22.95 -11.35
CA LEU A 336 -0.05 22.51 -12.72
C LEU A 336 -0.80 23.60 -13.49
N ASP A 337 -1.69 24.34 -12.84
CA ASP A 337 -2.43 25.43 -13.46
C ASP A 337 -1.50 26.65 -13.71
N LEU A 338 -0.59 26.97 -12.78
CA LEU A 338 0.42 28.02 -12.97
C LEU A 338 1.38 27.72 -14.14
N SER A 339 1.78 26.46 -14.35
CA SER A 339 2.62 26.10 -15.50
C SER A 339 1.94 26.27 -16.86
N LYS A 340 0.60 26.21 -16.91
CA LYS A 340 -0.17 26.42 -18.14
C LYS A 340 -0.37 27.90 -18.47
N ASP A 341 -0.35 28.76 -17.47
CA ASP A 341 -0.52 30.21 -17.66
C ASP A 341 0.79 30.88 -18.07
N SER A 342 1.95 30.38 -17.64
CA SER A 342 3.27 30.79 -18.17
C SER A 342 3.51 30.40 -19.64
N GLU A 343 2.63 29.61 -20.25
CA GLU A 343 2.68 29.23 -21.68
C GLU A 343 1.76 30.12 -22.55
N ARG A 344 0.98 31.03 -21.95
CA ARG A 344 0.08 31.95 -22.69
C ARG A 344 0.59 33.39 -22.75
N GLU A 345 1.75 33.66 -22.16
CA GLU A 345 2.55 34.88 -22.34
C GLU A 345 3.71 34.58 -23.29
#